data_AF-A0A832DU62-F1
#
_entry.id   AF-A0A832DU62-F1
#
_cell.length_a   1.000
_cell.length_b   1.000
_cell.length_c   1.000
_cell.angle_alpha   90.00
_cell.angle_beta   90.00
_cell.angle_gamma   90.00
#
_symmetry.space_group_name_H-M   'P 1'
#
loop_
_entity.id
_entity.type
_entity.pdbx_description
1 polymer ?
#
loop_
_entity_poly.entity_id
_entity_poly.type
_entity_poly.pdbx_seq_one_letter_code
_entity_poly.pdbx_strand_id
1 'polypeptide(L)'
;MDAGAVVRLNATVVGEVEYKPAETVAAASPGVYKPLFYAVYRTVARDVLGVPNPLATVRLCNATASPLPDGSAVVAAYTRDLCQPTVEASPISPYTAAGAAAPAAALALKKRRK
;
A
#
# COMPACT_ATOMS: atom_id res chain seq x y z
N MET A 1 16.53 36.64 -24.73
CA MET A 1 15.88 36.22 -23.48
C MET A 1 15.11 34.96 -23.80
N ASP A 2 15.62 33.80 -23.43
CA ASP A 2 14.85 32.56 -23.55
C ASP A 2 13.68 32.64 -22.57
N ALA A 3 12.46 32.61 -23.11
CA ALA A 3 11.25 32.64 -22.31
C ALA A 3 11.09 31.27 -21.63
N GLY A 4 11.54 31.18 -20.37
CA GLY A 4 11.27 30.01 -19.54
C GLY A 4 9.77 29.86 -19.25
N ALA A 5 9.29 28.61 -19.16
CA ALA A 5 7.92 28.29 -18.81
C ALA A 5 7.85 27.69 -17.40
N VAL A 6 6.86 28.08 -16.62
CA VAL A 6 6.56 27.48 -15.31
C VAL A 6 5.27 26.68 -15.44
N VAL A 7 5.35 25.36 -15.25
CA VAL A 7 4.23 24.43 -15.41
C VAL A 7 3.86 23.85 -14.06
N ARG A 8 2.61 24.10 -13.65
CA ARG A 8 1.99 23.42 -12.49
C ARG A 8 1.34 22.14 -12.95
N LEU A 9 1.73 21.03 -12.34
CA LEU A 9 1.15 19.74 -12.60
C LEU A 9 -0.06 19.50 -11.68
N ASN A 10 -0.98 18.66 -12.14
CA ASN A 10 -2.10 18.19 -11.34
C ASN A 10 -1.78 16.83 -10.71
N ALA A 11 -2.52 16.48 -9.66
CA ALA A 11 -2.50 15.11 -9.14
C ALA A 11 -3.07 14.13 -10.18
N THR A 12 -2.56 12.91 -10.16
CA THR A 12 -3.01 11.84 -11.07
C THR A 12 -3.02 10.50 -10.34
N VAL A 13 -3.76 9.53 -10.89
CA VAL A 13 -3.79 8.15 -10.38
C VAL A 13 -3.32 7.21 -11.47
N VAL A 14 -2.35 6.35 -11.14
CA VAL A 14 -1.84 5.31 -12.05
C VAL A 14 -1.71 4.01 -11.27
N GLY A 15 -2.39 2.96 -11.73
CA GLY A 15 -2.31 1.63 -11.11
C GLY A 15 -2.62 1.66 -9.60
N GLU A 16 -3.72 2.31 -9.22
CA GLU A 16 -4.20 2.49 -7.82
C GLU A 16 -3.34 3.40 -6.93
N VAL A 17 -2.21 3.90 -7.44
CA VAL A 17 -1.34 4.83 -6.72
C VAL A 17 -1.70 6.27 -7.09
N GLU A 18 -1.98 7.08 -6.07
CA GLU A 18 -2.19 8.52 -6.22
C GLU A 18 -0.84 9.25 -6.22
N TYR A 19 -0.56 10.04 -7.25
CA TYR A 19 0.64 10.86 -7.39
C TYR A 19 0.30 12.33 -7.27
N LYS A 20 0.83 12.99 -6.24
CA LYS A 20 0.71 14.44 -6.05
C LYS A 20 2.03 15.11 -6.40
N PRO A 21 2.06 16.11 -7.31
CA PRO A 21 3.27 16.87 -7.58
C PRO A 21 3.82 17.49 -6.30
N ALA A 22 5.10 17.25 -6.01
CA ALA A 22 5.79 17.84 -4.87
C ALA A 22 6.54 19.13 -5.24
N GLU A 23 6.61 19.45 -6.52
CA GLU A 23 7.30 20.62 -7.06
C GLU A 23 6.61 21.17 -8.30
N THR A 24 6.95 22.41 -8.66
CA THR A 24 6.56 23.03 -9.93
C THR A 24 7.67 22.83 -10.94
N VAL A 25 7.33 22.54 -12.20
CA VAL A 25 8.32 22.33 -13.26
C VAL A 25 8.69 23.68 -13.87
N ALA A 26 9.95 24.08 -13.77
CA ALA A 26 10.50 25.22 -14.50
C ALA A 26 11.27 24.72 -15.72
N ALA A 27 10.76 25.00 -16.92
CA ALA A 27 11.39 24.63 -18.18
C ALA A 27 12.08 25.85 -18.80
N ALA A 28 13.42 25.88 -18.71
CA ALA A 28 14.22 26.93 -19.34
C ALA A 28 14.61 26.58 -20.79
N SER A 29 14.44 25.31 -21.21
CA SER A 29 14.77 24.82 -22.55
C SER A 29 13.97 23.56 -22.88
N PRO A 30 13.83 23.17 -24.16
CA PRO A 30 13.20 21.89 -24.53
C PRO A 30 13.95 20.69 -23.93
N GLY A 31 13.21 19.71 -23.39
CA GLY A 31 13.80 18.52 -22.79
C GLY A 31 12.79 17.65 -22.03
N VAL A 32 13.28 16.53 -21.49
CA VAL A 32 12.50 15.64 -20.62
C VAL A 32 12.71 16.06 -19.17
N TYR A 33 11.63 16.47 -18.50
CA TYR A 33 11.63 16.83 -17.09
C TYR A 33 11.05 15.67 -16.28
N LYS A 34 11.74 15.30 -15.20
CA LYS A 34 11.31 14.26 -14.25
C LYS A 34 10.95 14.89 -12.90
N PRO A 35 9.73 15.42 -12.75
CA PRO A 35 9.32 16.06 -11.51
C PRO A 35 9.18 15.05 -10.38
N LEU A 36 9.42 15.53 -9.16
CA LEU A 36 9.16 14.77 -7.94
C LEU A 36 7.66 14.72 -7.64
N PHE A 37 7.17 13.53 -7.34
CA PHE A 37 5.82 13.27 -6.87
C PHE A 37 5.84 12.63 -5.48
N TYR A 38 4.85 12.99 -4.68
CA TYR A 38 4.46 12.25 -3.49
C TYR A 38 3.43 11.19 -3.89
N ALA A 39 3.87 9.93 -3.94
CA ALA A 39 3.06 8.78 -4.29
C ALA A 39 2.42 8.18 -3.04
N VAL A 40 1.14 7.83 -3.11
CA VAL A 40 0.37 7.24 -2.00
C VAL A 40 -0.41 6.05 -2.53
N TYR A 41 -0.26 4.91 -1.85
CA TYR A 41 -1.05 3.70 -2.11
C TYR A 41 -1.85 3.36 -0.85
N ARG A 42 -3.16 3.15 -1.04
CA ARG A 42 -4.12 2.82 0.02
C ARG A 42 -4.77 1.50 -0.34
N THR A 43 -4.76 0.55 0.59
CA THR A 43 -5.30 -0.77 0.33
C THR A 43 -5.80 -1.44 1.60
N VAL A 44 -6.50 -2.56 1.44
CA VAL A 44 -6.90 -3.44 2.54
C VAL A 44 -6.43 -4.85 2.23
N ALA A 45 -5.43 -5.32 2.97
CA ALA A 45 -4.89 -6.67 2.84
C ALA A 45 -5.87 -7.69 3.43
N ARG A 46 -6.25 -8.66 2.60
CA ARG A 46 -7.17 -9.75 2.96
C ARG A 46 -6.59 -11.08 2.52
N ASP A 47 -6.99 -12.13 3.21
CA ASP A 47 -6.68 -13.50 2.84
C ASP A 47 -7.65 -14.04 1.78
N VAL A 48 -7.48 -15.29 1.35
CA VAL A 48 -8.30 -15.89 0.28
C VAL A 48 -9.78 -16.05 0.64
N LEU A 49 -10.13 -15.94 1.93
CA LEU A 49 -11.50 -15.97 2.43
C LEU A 49 -12.07 -14.56 2.66
N GLY A 50 -11.31 -13.52 2.32
CA GLY A 50 -11.70 -12.13 2.50
C GLY A 50 -11.52 -11.61 3.93
N VAL A 51 -10.83 -12.35 4.80
CA VAL A 51 -10.58 -11.96 6.20
C VAL A 51 -9.37 -11.02 6.26
N PRO A 52 -9.40 -9.94 7.05
CA PRO A 52 -8.27 -9.02 7.20
C PRO A 52 -6.94 -9.73 7.54
N ASN A 53 -5.85 -9.31 6.91
CA ASN A 53 -4.53 -9.85 7.18
C ASN A 53 -3.55 -8.77 7.68
N PRO A 54 -3.46 -8.54 9.00
CA PRO A 54 -2.55 -7.55 9.58
C PRO A 54 -1.07 -7.95 9.48
N LEU A 55 -0.79 -9.21 9.14
CA LEU A 55 0.58 -9.71 8.94
C LEU A 55 1.04 -9.60 7.48
N ALA A 56 0.22 -9.02 6.59
CA ALA A 56 0.68 -8.70 5.26
C ALA A 56 1.75 -7.59 5.29
N THR A 57 2.48 -7.47 4.19
CA THR A 57 3.43 -6.37 3.94
C THR A 57 3.00 -5.64 2.68
N VAL A 58 2.78 -4.34 2.81
CA VAL A 58 2.42 -3.48 1.66
C VAL A 58 3.62 -2.67 1.26
N ARG A 59 3.97 -2.70 -0.03
CA ARG A 59 5.13 -2.01 -0.59
C ARG A 59 4.71 -1.02 -1.67
N LEU A 60 5.39 0.12 -1.70
CA LEU A 60 5.29 1.11 -2.77
C LEU A 60 6.67 1.74 -2.97
N CYS A 61 7.24 1.57 -4.15
CA CYS A 61 8.62 1.98 -4.43
C CYS A 61 9.59 1.34 -3.38
N ASN A 62 10.41 2.15 -2.72
CA ASN A 62 11.31 1.76 -1.64
C ASN A 62 10.66 1.86 -0.23
N ALA A 63 9.37 2.15 -0.14
CA ALA A 63 8.66 2.27 1.13
C ALA A 63 7.81 1.02 1.42
N THR A 64 7.71 0.68 2.69
CA THR A 64 6.93 -0.47 3.18
C THR A 64 6.07 -0.05 4.37
N ALA A 65 4.87 -0.62 4.46
CA ALA A 65 3.98 -0.46 5.59
C ALA A 65 3.36 -1.80 6.00
N SER A 66 3.21 -2.00 7.30
CA SER A 66 2.39 -3.09 7.85
C SER A 66 0.94 -2.62 7.98
N PRO A 67 -0.06 -3.44 7.61
CA PRO A 67 -1.45 -3.09 7.80
C PRO A 67 -1.84 -2.99 9.28
N LEU A 68 -2.91 -2.23 9.52
CA LEU A 68 -3.63 -2.16 10.79
C LEU A 68 -4.38 -3.49 11.06
N PRO A 69 -4.92 -3.69 12.29
CA PRO A 69 -5.71 -4.88 12.63
C PRO A 69 -6.91 -5.15 11.71
N ASP A 70 -7.48 -4.11 11.10
CA ASP A 70 -8.56 -4.24 10.11
C ASP A 70 -8.06 -4.58 8.69
N GLY A 71 -6.75 -4.79 8.54
CA GLY A 71 -6.07 -5.08 7.28
C GLY A 71 -5.79 -3.83 6.44
N SER A 72 -6.20 -2.63 6.87
CA SER A 72 -5.97 -1.41 6.10
C SER A 72 -4.52 -0.96 6.17
N ALA A 73 -3.98 -0.48 5.05
CA ALA A 73 -2.61 0.02 4.97
C ALA A 73 -2.54 1.25 4.07
N VAL A 74 -1.69 2.19 4.47
CA VAL A 74 -1.31 3.35 3.67
C VAL A 74 0.20 3.42 3.63
N VAL A 75 0.77 3.39 2.43
CA VAL A 75 2.21 3.56 2.20
C VAL A 75 2.41 4.74 1.26
N ALA A 76 3.42 5.55 1.55
CA ALA A 76 3.74 6.71 0.74
C ALA A 76 5.24 6.84 0.53
N ALA A 77 5.63 7.39 -0.62
CA ALA A 77 7.02 7.60 -0.98
C ALA A 77 7.15 8.81 -1.92
N TYR A 78 8.28 9.53 -1.82
CA TYR A 78 8.66 10.48 -2.85
C TYR A 78 9.35 9.74 -3.99
N THR A 79 8.92 9.99 -5.24
CA THR A 79 9.43 9.30 -6.43
C THR A 79 9.44 10.23 -7.64
N ARG A 80 10.32 9.93 -8.60
CA ARG A 80 10.34 10.57 -9.94
C ARG A 80 9.91 9.62 -11.05
N ASP A 81 9.66 8.36 -10.71
CA ASP A 81 9.23 7.30 -11.62
C ASP A 81 7.93 6.67 -11.11
N LEU A 82 7.21 5.99 -12.00
CA LEU A 82 6.01 5.26 -11.62
C LEU A 82 6.38 4.07 -10.73
N CYS A 83 5.65 3.93 -9.63
CA CYS A 83 5.80 2.84 -8.69
C CYS A 83 4.72 1.79 -8.89
N GLN A 84 5.14 0.54 -8.86
CA GLN A 84 4.24 -0.61 -8.84
C GLN A 84 3.93 -0.96 -7.38
N PRO A 85 2.66 -0.87 -6.94
CA PRO A 85 2.29 -1.31 -5.60
C PRO A 85 2.35 -2.83 -5.51
N THR A 86 2.66 -3.36 -4.32
CA THR A 86 2.67 -4.81 -4.06
C THR A 86 2.16 -5.09 -2.67
N VAL A 87 1.36 -6.15 -2.54
CA VAL A 87 0.87 -6.66 -1.26
C VAL A 87 1.32 -8.11 -1.13
N GLU A 88 2.21 -8.37 -0.17
CA GLU A 88 2.72 -9.70 0.15
C GLU A 88 1.99 -10.21 1.39
N ALA A 89 1.29 -11.34 1.30
CA ALA A 89 0.52 -11.88 2.41
C ALA A 89 0.47 -13.41 2.35
N SER A 90 0.38 -14.05 3.52
CA SER A 90 0.00 -15.46 3.61
C SER A 90 -1.42 -15.64 3.04
N PRO A 91 -1.71 -16.75 2.33
CA PRO A 91 -3.06 -17.06 1.84
C PRO A 91 -4.10 -17.19 2.96
N ILE A 92 -3.66 -17.49 4.18
CA ILE A 92 -4.48 -17.61 5.38
C ILE A 92 -4.04 -16.54 6.37
N SER A 93 -4.99 -15.70 6.80
CA SER A 93 -4.74 -14.68 7.82
C SER A 93 -4.56 -15.32 9.21
N PRO A 94 -3.90 -14.63 10.16
CA PRO A 94 -3.87 -15.07 11.55
C PRO A 94 -5.29 -15.21 12.14
N TYR A 95 -6.26 -14.42 11.69
CA TYR A 95 -7.64 -14.48 12.16
C TYR A 95 -8.37 -15.72 11.65
N THR A 96 -8.19 -16.09 10.38
CA THR A 96 -8.72 -17.34 9.83
C THR A 96 -8.11 -18.56 10.53
N ALA A 97 -6.80 -18.55 10.75
CA ALA A 97 -6.11 -19.62 11.48
C ALA A 97 -6.65 -19.78 12.92
N ALA A 98 -6.85 -18.66 13.63
CA ALA A 98 -7.42 -18.66 14.97
C ALA A 98 -8.88 -19.17 14.98
N GLY A 99 -9.70 -18.74 14.00
CA GLY A 99 -11.07 -19.19 13.85
C GLY A 99 -11.17 -20.71 13.60
N ALA A 100 -10.27 -21.26 12.81
CA ALA A 100 -10.20 -22.71 12.55
C ALA A 100 -9.76 -23.53 13.77
N ALA A 101 -8.93 -22.96 14.66
CA ALA A 101 -8.42 -23.65 15.86
C ALA A 101 -9.40 -23.65 17.05
N ALA A 102 -10.34 -22.70 17.10
CA ALA A 102 -11.28 -22.51 18.21
C ALA A 102 -12.12 -23.77 18.56
N PRO A 103 -12.66 -24.54 17.60
CA PRO A 103 -13.47 -25.74 17.90
C PRO A 103 -12.64 -26.84 18.59
N ALA A 104 -11.39 -27.02 18.17
CA ALA A 104 -10.49 -28.03 18.74
C ALA A 104 -10.12 -27.68 20.19
N ALA A 105 -9.83 -26.40 20.47
CA ALA A 105 -9.59 -25.93 21.82
C ALA A 105 -10.83 -26.11 22.73
N ALA A 106 -12.02 -25.79 22.22
CA ALA A 106 -13.28 -25.96 22.96
C ALA A 106 -13.56 -27.44 23.31
N LEU A 107 -13.32 -28.35 22.36
CA LEU A 107 -13.44 -29.79 22.58
C LEU A 107 -12.44 -30.32 23.60
N ALA A 108 -11.18 -29.89 23.51
CA ALA A 108 -10.14 -30.25 24.49
C ALA A 108 -10.48 -29.76 25.90
N LEU A 109 -10.98 -28.53 26.04
CA LEU A 109 -11.46 -27.98 27.31
C LEU A 109 -12.66 -28.75 27.87
N LYS A 110 -13.64 -29.11 27.02
CA LYS A 110 -14.80 -29.91 27.42
C LYS A 110 -14.42 -31.32 27.88
N LYS A 111 -13.42 -31.92 27.23
CA LYS A 111 -12.87 -33.24 27.62
C LYS A 111 -12.07 -33.18 28.93
N ARG A 112 -11.40 -32.07 29.25
CA ARG A 112 -10.67 -31.89 30.52
C ARG A 112 -11.57 -31.57 31.73
N ARG A 113 -12.81 -31.11 31.51
CA ARG A 113 -13.78 -30.83 32.58
C ARG A 113 -14.69 -32.02 32.93
N LYS A 114 -14.49 -33.17 32.30
CA LYS A 114 -15.25 -34.40 32.51
C LYS A 114 -14.32 -35.47 33.06
#